data_AF-A0A1Y5G2B9-F1
#
_entry.id   AF-A0A1Y5G2B9-F1
#
_cell.length_a   1.000
_cell.length_b   1.000
_cell.length_c   1.000
_cell.angle_alpha   90.00
_cell.angle_beta   90.00
_cell.angle_gamma   90.00
#
_symmetry.space_group_name_H-M   'P 1'
#
loop_
_entity.id
_entity.type
_entity.pdbx_description
1 polymer ?
#
loop_
_entity_poly.entity_id
_entity_poly.type
_entity_poly.pdbx_seq_one_letter_code
_entity_poly.pdbx_strand_id
1 'polypeptide(L)' 'MSTADLREEFEQMVRGEIIIISREEFRQRCDDDDKIIYLHIARKIAKRNRCELIIHEETLEFICPPP' A
#
# COMPACT_ATOMS: atom_id res chain seq x y z
N MET A 1 -6.12 -1.71 13.54
CA MET A 1 -6.45 -2.03 12.14
C MET A 1 -5.61 -3.22 11.77
N SER A 2 -6.19 -4.23 11.13
CA SER A 2 -5.41 -5.37 10.63
C SER A 2 -4.81 -5.05 9.27
N THR A 3 -3.72 -5.73 8.91
CA THR A 3 -3.19 -5.75 7.54
C THR A 3 -4.29 -6.10 6.52
N ALA A 4 -5.31 -6.89 6.93
CA ALA A 4 -6.46 -7.22 6.09
C ALA A 4 -7.30 -5.99 5.72
N ASP A 5 -7.62 -5.13 6.69
CA ASP A 5 -8.40 -3.90 6.47
C ASP A 5 -7.67 -2.97 5.49
N LEU A 6 -6.35 -2.86 5.65
CA LEU A 6 -5.51 -2.06 4.76
C LEU A 6 -5.47 -2.64 3.34
N ARG A 7 -5.55 -3.96 3.18
CA ARG A 7 -5.66 -4.56 1.84
C ARG A 7 -7.00 -4.22 1.18
N GLU A 8 -8.10 -4.25 1.94
CA GLU A 8 -9.44 -3.92 1.43
C GLU A 8 -9.56 -2.45 1.03
N GLU A 9 -8.97 -1.53 1.81
CA GLU A 9 -8.93 -0.09 1.49
C GLU A 9 -8.26 0.15 0.13
N PHE A 10 -7.12 -0.50 -0.11
CA PHE A 10 -6.40 -0.39 -1.38
C PHE A 10 -7.09 -1.14 -2.54
N GLU A 11 -7.90 -2.17 -2.28
CA GLU A 11 -8.72 -2.83 -3.32
C GLU A 11 -9.81 -1.91 -3.87
N GLN A 12 -10.23 -0.90 -3.11
CA GLN A 12 -11.21 0.09 -3.54
C GLN A 12 -10.61 1.24 -4.36
N MET A 13 -9.29 1.25 -4.60
CA MET A 13 -8.64 2.27 -5.42
C MET A 13 -9.27 2.37 -6.81
N VAL A 14 -9.65 3.59 -7.19
CA VAL A 14 -10.21 3.87 -8.51
C VAL A 14 -9.07 3.96 -9.54
N ARG A 15 -9.33 3.53 -10.78
CA ARG A 15 -8.33 3.68 -11.86
C ARG A 15 -7.97 5.15 -12.08
N GLY A 16 -6.68 5.45 -12.12
CA GLY A 16 -6.14 6.82 -12.17
C GLY A 16 -5.91 7.47 -10.81
N GLU A 17 -6.24 6.80 -9.70
CA GLU A 17 -5.99 7.30 -8.35
C GLU A 17 -4.52 7.10 -7.94
N ILE A 18 -3.99 8.10 -7.24
CA ILE A 18 -2.65 8.09 -6.66
C ILE A 18 -2.80 8.21 -5.14
N ILE A 19 -2.33 7.20 -4.40
CA ILE A 19 -2.27 7.23 -2.95
C ILE A 19 -0.83 7.40 -2.51
N ILE A 20 -0.57 8.46 -1.75
CA ILE A 20 0.72 8.71 -1.11
C ILE A 20 0.52 8.58 0.39
N ILE A 21 1.26 7.66 1.01
CA ILE A 21 1.21 7.41 2.45
C ILE A 21 2.63 7.35 3.01
N SER A 22 2.85 7.86 4.23
CA SER A 22 4.18 7.75 4.84
C SER A 22 4.50 6.30 5.18
N ARG A 23 5.78 5.93 5.14
CA ARG A 23 6.23 4.58 5.51
C ARG A 23 5.92 4.27 6.96
N GLU A 24 6.03 5.26 7.84
CA GLU A 24 5.68 5.11 9.24
C GLU A 24 4.19 4.83 9.41
N GLU A 25 3.32 5.62 8.78
CA GLU A 25 1.87 5.43 8.85
C GLU A 25 1.46 4.07 8.26
N PHE A 26 1.98 3.70 7.08
CA PHE A 26 1.71 2.40 6.48
C PHE A 26 2.15 1.25 7.39
N ARG A 27 3.34 1.38 8.01
CA ARG A 27 3.86 0.39 8.96
C ARG A 27 3.00 0.33 10.22
N GLN A 28 2.56 1.45 10.77
CA GLN A 28 1.69 1.47 11.96
C GLN A 28 0.33 0.81 11.69
N ARG A 29 -0.17 0.90 10.46
CA ARG A 29 -1.41 0.23 10.04
C ARG A 29 -1.26 -1.27 9.75
N CYS A 30 -0.03 -1.78 9.61
CA CYS A 30 0.23 -3.22 9.50
C CYS A 30 0.16 -3.89 10.88
N ASP A 31 -0.22 -5.17 10.91
CA ASP A 31 -0.15 -6.00 12.10
C ASP A 31 1.29 -6.09 12.65
N ASP A 32 1.47 -6.30 13.96
CA ASP A 32 2.78 -6.22 14.62
C ASP A 32 3.84 -7.17 14.00
N ASP A 33 3.44 -8.38 13.64
CA ASP A 33 4.30 -9.37 12.97
C ASP A 33 4.67 -8.94 11.54
N ASP A 34 3.77 -8.19 10.90
CA ASP A 34 3.87 -7.70 9.53
C ASP A 34 4.67 -6.39 9.42
N LYS A 35 4.85 -5.66 10.53
CA LYS A 35 5.63 -4.40 10.59
C LYS A 35 7.07 -4.54 10.15
N ILE A 36 7.66 -5.73 10.22
CA ILE A 36 9.02 -6.01 9.75
C ILE A 36 9.05 -6.15 8.22
N ILE A 37 7.97 -6.67 7.64
CA ILE A 37 7.84 -6.98 6.22
C ILE A 37 6.88 -6.05 5.47
N TYR A 38 6.57 -4.87 6.03
CA TYR A 38 5.56 -3.96 5.48
C TYR A 38 5.81 -3.57 4.01
N LEU A 39 7.08 -3.45 3.58
CA LEU A 39 7.41 -3.19 2.16
C LEU A 39 7.01 -4.35 1.25
N HIS A 40 7.14 -5.59 1.72
CA HIS A 40 6.67 -6.77 0.99
C HIS A 40 5.14 -6.78 0.89
N ILE A 41 4.45 -6.32 1.94
CA ILE A 41 3.00 -6.17 1.96
C ILE A 41 2.57 -5.09 0.97
N ALA A 42 3.20 -3.93 0.97
CA ALA A 42 2.96 -2.87 -0.01
C ALA A 42 3.10 -3.39 -1.45
N ARG A 43 4.17 -4.14 -1.76
CA ARG A 43 4.35 -4.77 -3.08
C ARG A 43 3.25 -5.77 -3.42
N LYS A 44 2.81 -6.58 -2.46
CA LYS A 44 1.70 -7.53 -2.66
C LYS A 44 0.38 -6.81 -2.95
N ILE A 45 0.12 -5.70 -2.26
CA ILE A 45 -1.07 -4.86 -2.45
C ILE A 45 -1.05 -4.26 -3.86
N ALA A 46 0.04 -3.61 -4.25
CA ALA A 46 0.18 -3.02 -5.57
C ALA A 46 -0.02 -4.06 -6.69
N LYS A 47 0.62 -5.24 -6.56
CA LYS A 47 0.46 -6.33 -7.53
C LYS A 47 -0.98 -6.84 -7.63
N ARG A 48 -1.70 -6.94 -6.51
CA ARG A 48 -3.09 -7.42 -6.47
C ARG A 48 -4.04 -6.43 -7.13
N ASN A 49 -3.83 -5.14 -6.88
CA ASN A 49 -4.66 -4.05 -7.40
C ASN A 49 -4.22 -3.57 -8.79
N ARG A 50 -3.19 -4.20 -9.36
CA ARG A 50 -2.56 -3.81 -10.63
C ARG A 50 -2.09 -2.34 -10.63
N CYS A 51 -1.70 -1.85 -9.46
CA CYS A 51 -1.10 -0.54 -9.28
C CYS A 51 0.42 -0.64 -9.40
N GLU A 52 1.05 0.45 -9.83
CA GLU A 52 2.47 0.67 -9.70
C GLU A 52 2.78 1.15 -8.27
N LEU A 53 3.88 0.67 -7.69
CA LEU A 53 4.34 1.09 -6.37
C LEU A 53 5.71 1.75 -6.51
N ILE A 54 5.78 3.03 -6.15
CA ILE A 54 7.00 3.78 -6.02
C ILE A 54 7.35 3.86 -4.53
N ILE A 55 8.58 3.45 -4.19
CA ILE A 55 9.08 3.45 -2.81
C ILE A 55 10.06 4.60 -2.70
N HIS A 56 9.67 5.66 -1.98
CA HIS A 56 10.53 6.78 -1.64
C HIS A 56 11.21 6.53 -0.29
N GLU A 57 12.11 7.43 0.11
CA GLU A 57 12.82 7.33 1.38
C GLU A 57 11.85 7.32 2.57
N GLU A 58 10.85 8.22 2.56
CA GLU A 58 9.90 8.41 3.66
C GLU A 58 8.46 8.01 3.32
N THR A 59 8.13 7.85 2.04
CA THR A 59 6.75 7.60 1.58
C THR A 59 6.63 6.41 0.64
N LEU A 60 5.42 5.88 0.55
CA LEU A 60 4.98 4.89 -0.42
C LEU A 60 3.92 5.53 -1.31
N GLU A 61 4.10 5.40 -2.61
CA GLU A 61 3.20 5.95 -3.62
C GLU A 61 2.64 4.82 -4.47
N PHE A 62 1.32 4.67 -4.44
CA PHE A 62 0.57 3.67 -5.19
C PHE A 62 -0.18 4.37 -6.32
N ILE A 63 0.13 4.00 -7.56
CA ILE A 63 -0.43 4.61 -8.76
C ILE A 63 -1.29 3.55 -9.44
N CYS A 64 -2.62 3.72 -9.42
CA CYS A 64 -3.50 2.85 -10.19
C CYS A 64 -3.51 3.33 -11.65
N PRO A 65 -2.97 2.57 -12.63
CA PRO A 65 -2.94 3.02 -14.01
C PRO A 65 -4.36 3.23 -14.55
N PRO A 66 -4.58 4.26 -15.40
CA PRO A 66 -5.87 4.46 -16.06
C PRO A 66 -6.22 3.26 -16.97
N PRO A 67 -7.52 3.06 -17.30
CA PRO A 67 -7.99 1.92 -18.09
C PRO A 67 -7.43 1.85 -19.51
#